data_AF-A0A7S0U6H6-F1
#
_entry.id   AF-A0A7S0U6H6-F1
#
_cell.length_a   1.000
_cell.length_b   1.000
_cell.length_c   1.000
_cell.angle_alpha   90.00
_cell.angle_beta   90.00
_cell.angle_gamma   90.00
#
_symmetry.space_group_name_H-M   'P 1'
#
loop_
_entity.id
_entity.type
_entity.pdbx_description
1 polymer ?
#
loop_
_entity_poly.entity_id
_entity_poly.type
_entity_poly.pdbx_seq_one_letter_code
_entity_poly.pdbx_strand_id
1 'polypeptide(L)'
;AAVDGETDGGGAVSITGNRNRLSLVGTYLFDPWGDANGGGVMFVGDDGVLELDRVTTVMSMSWQHGGVVYFEGARGALSLRNCSFEGSYAWSGNGGAVDFRSHMGELLIVNVTVDEATADTGSHGGALFVDAPGASVTLEGVVVHNTLAQGRGGCVC
;
A
#
# COMPACT_ATOMS: atom_id res chain seq x y z
N ALA A 1 -24.51 -9.63 9.77
CA ALA A 1 -23.70 -9.20 10.91
C ALA A 1 -22.28 -9.68 10.64
N ALA A 2 -21.46 -8.81 10.06
CA ALA A 2 -20.01 -9.02 10.07
C ALA A 2 -19.55 -8.72 11.49
N VAL A 3 -18.70 -9.60 12.03
CA VAL A 3 -18.22 -9.52 13.40
C VAL A 3 -16.95 -8.67 13.35
N ASP A 4 -17.03 -7.45 13.87
CA ASP A 4 -15.86 -6.68 14.30
C ASP A 4 -15.07 -7.53 15.31
N GLY A 5 -13.80 -7.81 15.03
CA GLY A 5 -12.98 -8.58 15.97
C GLY A 5 -11.62 -9.01 15.43
N GLU A 6 -10.69 -8.06 15.38
CA GLU A 6 -9.24 -8.25 15.50
C GLU A 6 -8.54 -9.14 14.45
N THR A 7 -8.26 -8.55 13.29
CA THR A 7 -6.85 -8.48 12.89
C THR A 7 -6.58 -7.08 12.37
N ASP A 8 -5.54 -6.41 12.86
CA ASP A 8 -4.98 -5.20 12.24
C ASP A 8 -4.43 -5.46 10.81
N GLY A 9 -4.82 -6.58 10.17
CA GLY A 9 -4.22 -7.20 9.00
C GLY A 9 -4.82 -6.75 7.69
N GLY A 10 -4.15 -7.17 6.62
CA GLY A 10 -4.60 -6.87 5.27
C GLY A 10 -5.77 -7.71 4.83
N GLY A 11 -6.62 -7.16 3.96
CA GLY A 11 -7.89 -7.79 3.59
C GLY A 11 -7.75 -9.07 2.78
N ALA A 12 -6.66 -9.24 2.04
CA ALA A 12 -6.34 -10.49 1.35
C ALA A 12 -5.15 -11.23 1.98
N VAL A 13 -4.10 -10.51 2.36
CA VAL A 13 -2.87 -11.09 2.93
C VAL A 13 -2.35 -10.25 4.09
N SER A 14 -2.03 -10.92 5.20
CA SER A 14 -1.44 -10.31 6.39
C SER A 14 -0.16 -11.06 6.76
N ILE A 15 0.97 -10.37 6.74
CA ILE A 15 2.28 -10.92 7.13
C ILE A 15 2.85 -10.07 8.26
N THR A 16 3.15 -10.72 9.38
CA THR A 16 3.84 -10.11 10.52
C THR A 16 5.08 -10.92 10.89
N GLY A 17 6.15 -10.24 11.29
CA GLY A 17 7.39 -10.84 11.74
C GLY A 17 8.60 -10.49 10.88
N ASN A 18 9.78 -10.59 11.49
CA ASN A 18 11.02 -10.11 10.90
C ASN A 18 11.55 -11.06 9.82
N ARG A 19 12.16 -10.50 8.77
CA ARG A 19 12.81 -11.23 7.66
C ARG A 19 11.86 -12.11 6.83
N ASN A 20 10.55 -11.88 6.92
CA ASN A 20 9.59 -12.54 6.06
C ASN A 20 9.81 -12.14 4.59
N ARG A 21 9.39 -13.02 3.69
CA ARG A 21 9.43 -12.77 2.25
C ARG A 21 8.11 -13.21 1.63
N LEU A 22 7.45 -12.30 0.95
CA LEU A 22 6.23 -12.57 0.21
C LEU A 22 6.41 -12.09 -1.24
N SER A 23 6.04 -12.94 -2.19
CA SER A 23 5.98 -12.60 -3.61
C SER A 23 4.60 -12.96 -4.15
N LEU A 24 3.87 -11.96 -4.66
CA LEU A 24 2.60 -12.12 -5.36
C LEU A 24 2.83 -11.85 -6.84
N VAL A 25 2.43 -12.80 -7.68
CA VAL A 25 2.75 -12.80 -9.10
C VAL A 25 1.52 -13.14 -9.93
N GLY A 26 1.12 -12.25 -10.85
CA GLY A 26 -0.04 -12.48 -11.71
C GLY A 26 -1.36 -12.60 -10.93
N THR A 27 -1.47 -11.89 -9.81
CA THR A 27 -2.61 -12.00 -8.88
C THR A 27 -3.64 -10.92 -9.18
N TYR A 28 -4.92 -11.29 -9.08
CA TYR A 28 -6.04 -10.36 -9.16
C TYR A 28 -6.77 -10.33 -7.81
N LEU A 29 -6.88 -9.16 -7.20
CA LEU A 29 -7.60 -8.94 -5.95
C LEU A 29 -8.79 -8.02 -6.23
N PHE A 30 -9.99 -8.42 -5.81
CA PHE A 30 -11.21 -7.65 -6.01
C PHE A 30 -11.91 -7.46 -4.68
N ASP A 31 -12.19 -6.22 -4.35
CA ASP A 31 -12.87 -5.80 -3.12
C ASP A 31 -12.21 -6.33 -1.82
N PRO A 32 -10.87 -6.34 -1.68
CA PRO A 32 -10.27 -6.74 -0.42
C PRO A 32 -10.37 -5.57 0.59
N TRP A 33 -10.74 -5.91 1.83
CA TRP A 33 -11.01 -4.95 2.89
C TRP A 33 -10.16 -5.24 4.11
N GLY A 34 -9.26 -4.31 4.46
CA GLY A 34 -8.44 -4.37 5.67
C GLY A 34 -9.09 -3.56 6.80
N ASP A 35 -9.35 -4.20 7.94
CA ASP A 35 -9.98 -3.56 9.11
C ASP A 35 -9.09 -2.47 9.73
N ALA A 36 -7.78 -2.52 9.50
CA ALA A 36 -6.85 -1.44 9.84
C ALA A 36 -5.96 -1.08 8.65
N ASN A 37 -5.04 -1.94 8.25
CA ASN A 37 -3.97 -1.60 7.32
C ASN A 37 -3.94 -2.53 6.12
N GLY A 38 -3.62 -1.99 4.94
CA GLY A 38 -3.35 -2.77 3.75
C GLY A 38 -4.59 -3.44 3.21
N GLY A 39 -5.47 -2.72 2.52
CA GLY A 39 -6.74 -3.30 2.06
C GLY A 39 -6.59 -4.60 1.27
N GLY A 40 -5.53 -4.72 0.47
CA GLY A 40 -5.08 -5.98 -0.11
C GLY A 40 -4.04 -6.68 0.76
N VAL A 41 -2.91 -6.04 0.98
CA VAL A 41 -1.73 -6.63 1.64
C VAL A 41 -1.25 -5.76 2.78
N MET A 42 -1.17 -6.34 3.98
CA MET A 42 -0.41 -5.79 5.09
C MET A 42 0.88 -6.58 5.28
N PHE A 43 2.00 -5.87 5.36
CA PHE A 43 3.31 -6.45 5.61
C PHE A 43 4.05 -5.66 6.69
N VAL A 44 4.35 -6.32 7.81
CA VAL A 44 5.07 -5.72 8.95
C VAL A 44 6.27 -6.57 9.34
N GLY A 45 7.49 -6.06 9.16
CA GLY A 45 8.72 -6.74 9.55
C GLY A 45 10.01 -6.01 9.17
N ASP A 46 10.97 -5.91 10.11
CA ASP A 46 12.11 -5.00 10.01
C ASP A 46 13.06 -5.22 8.82
N ASP A 47 13.19 -6.46 8.37
CA ASP A 47 14.08 -6.85 7.25
C ASP A 47 13.30 -7.65 6.20
N GLY A 48 11.99 -7.46 6.16
CA GLY A 48 11.13 -8.21 5.27
C GLY A 48 11.14 -7.68 3.85
N VAL A 49 10.76 -8.53 2.91
CA VAL A 49 10.68 -8.16 1.49
C VAL A 49 9.31 -8.53 0.94
N LEU A 50 8.64 -7.54 0.38
CA LEU A 50 7.36 -7.68 -0.31
C LEU A 50 7.55 -7.37 -1.79
N GLU A 51 7.24 -8.33 -2.64
CA GLU A 51 7.31 -8.21 -4.10
C GLU A 51 5.93 -8.46 -4.72
N LEU A 52 5.42 -7.47 -5.46
CA LEU A 52 4.22 -7.61 -6.28
C LEU A 52 4.64 -7.43 -7.75
N ASP A 53 4.41 -8.44 -8.58
CA ASP A 53 4.61 -8.38 -10.04
C ASP A 53 3.33 -8.76 -10.77
N ARG A 54 2.87 -7.90 -11.68
CA ARG A 54 1.62 -8.10 -12.45
C ARG A 54 0.42 -8.37 -11.53
N VAL A 55 0.35 -7.60 -10.45
CA VAL A 55 -0.79 -7.63 -9.52
C VAL A 55 -1.77 -6.54 -9.92
N THR A 56 -3.02 -6.94 -10.11
CA THR A 56 -4.14 -6.02 -10.30
C THR A 56 -5.00 -6.02 -9.05
N THR A 57 -5.39 -4.84 -8.59
CA THR A 57 -6.31 -4.68 -7.48
C THR A 57 -7.41 -3.70 -7.85
N VAL A 58 -8.65 -4.07 -7.55
CA VAL A 58 -9.85 -3.27 -7.84
C VAL A 58 -10.66 -3.12 -6.54
N MET A 59 -11.06 -1.90 -6.23
CA MET A 59 -11.91 -1.55 -5.07
C MET A 59 -11.32 -1.98 -3.72
N SER A 60 -10.04 -1.74 -3.49
CA SER A 60 -9.37 -2.16 -2.26
C SER A 60 -9.41 -1.08 -1.19
N MET A 61 -9.83 -1.45 0.01
CA MET A 61 -10.12 -0.49 1.08
C MET A 61 -9.40 -0.84 2.38
N SER A 62 -8.93 0.19 3.07
CA SER A 62 -8.41 0.08 4.43
C SER A 62 -9.00 1.17 5.32
N TRP A 63 -9.16 0.87 6.61
CA TRP A 63 -9.63 1.87 7.56
C TRP A 63 -8.55 2.92 7.87
N GLN A 64 -7.29 2.51 7.95
CA GLN A 64 -6.16 3.36 8.33
C GLN A 64 -5.24 3.59 7.14
N HIS A 65 -4.34 2.68 6.84
CA HIS A 65 -3.22 2.97 5.94
C HIS A 65 -3.15 2.01 4.75
N GLY A 66 -2.82 2.56 3.58
CA GLY A 66 -2.56 1.76 2.40
C GLY A 66 -3.82 1.06 1.91
N GLY A 67 -4.62 1.72 1.08
CA GLY A 67 -5.85 1.12 0.55
C GLY A 67 -5.62 -0.19 -0.18
N VAL A 68 -4.44 -0.40 -0.77
CA VAL A 68 -3.96 -1.68 -1.32
C VAL A 68 -2.85 -2.27 -0.46
N VAL A 69 -1.75 -1.54 -0.27
CA VAL A 69 -0.55 -2.05 0.42
C VAL A 69 -0.23 -1.16 1.61
N TYR A 70 -0.12 -1.79 2.78
CA TYR A 70 0.60 -1.23 3.91
C TYR A 70 1.90 -1.99 4.11
N PHE A 71 3.02 -1.27 4.12
CA PHE A 71 4.33 -1.83 4.39
C PHE A 71 5.01 -1.07 5.53
N GLU A 72 5.44 -1.80 6.55
CA GLU A 72 6.21 -1.27 7.66
C GLU A 72 7.41 -2.15 8.01
N GLY A 73 8.60 -1.56 8.06
CA GLY A 73 9.79 -2.25 8.55
C GLY A 73 11.04 -1.37 8.52
N ALA A 74 11.93 -1.49 9.50
CA ALA A 74 13.10 -0.61 9.63
C ALA A 74 14.03 -0.57 8.40
N ARG A 75 14.26 -1.70 7.74
CA ARG A 75 15.15 -1.92 6.58
C ARG A 75 14.50 -2.77 5.49
N GLY A 76 13.17 -2.89 5.54
CA GLY A 76 12.41 -3.74 4.63
C GLY A 76 12.36 -3.18 3.21
N ALA A 77 12.10 -4.03 2.22
CA ALA A 77 11.99 -3.62 0.82
C ALA A 77 10.59 -3.91 0.26
N LEU A 78 10.01 -2.93 -0.42
CA LEU A 78 8.79 -3.05 -1.19
C LEU A 78 9.11 -2.86 -2.68
N SER A 79 8.79 -3.86 -3.48
CA SER A 79 8.84 -3.75 -4.94
C SER A 79 7.48 -3.98 -5.57
N LEU A 80 7.04 -3.01 -6.36
CA LEU A 80 5.83 -3.06 -7.17
C LEU A 80 6.22 -2.97 -8.65
N ARG A 81 5.88 -3.98 -9.44
CA ARG A 81 6.24 -4.05 -10.86
C ARG A 81 5.03 -4.42 -11.71
N ASN A 82 4.78 -3.65 -12.77
CA ASN A 82 3.72 -3.95 -13.73
C ASN A 82 2.33 -4.10 -13.07
N CYS A 83 2.07 -3.34 -12.00
CA CYS A 83 0.85 -3.43 -11.22
C CYS A 83 -0.20 -2.42 -11.68
N SER A 84 -1.46 -2.69 -11.37
CA SER A 84 -2.57 -1.76 -11.60
C SER A 84 -3.46 -1.73 -10.37
N PHE A 85 -3.65 -0.55 -9.79
CA PHE A 85 -4.52 -0.33 -8.63
C PHE A 85 -5.64 0.62 -9.01
N GLU A 86 -6.89 0.20 -8.88
CA GLU A 86 -8.08 0.96 -9.27
C GLU A 86 -9.06 1.03 -8.10
N GLY A 87 -9.58 2.23 -7.82
CA GLY A 87 -10.61 2.43 -6.79
C GLY A 87 -10.10 2.13 -5.38
N SER A 88 -8.88 2.54 -5.06
CA SER A 88 -8.27 2.25 -3.75
C SER A 88 -8.56 3.33 -2.72
N TYR A 89 -8.78 2.95 -1.47
CA TYR A 89 -9.25 3.88 -0.43
C TYR A 89 -8.59 3.62 0.93
N ALA A 90 -8.06 4.69 1.53
CA ALA A 90 -7.62 4.72 2.93
C ALA A 90 -8.45 5.76 3.70
N TRP A 91 -9.24 5.32 4.67
CA TRP A 91 -10.26 6.17 5.30
C TRP A 91 -9.67 7.22 6.24
N SER A 92 -8.86 6.80 7.20
CA SER A 92 -8.36 7.67 8.28
C SER A 92 -6.83 7.79 8.32
N GLY A 93 -6.14 7.26 7.31
CA GLY A 93 -4.69 7.31 7.22
C GLY A 93 -4.18 7.45 5.79
N ASN A 94 -2.86 7.46 5.67
CA ASN A 94 -2.17 7.87 4.45
C ASN A 94 -2.12 6.76 3.38
N GLY A 95 -1.78 7.17 2.15
CA GLY A 95 -1.54 6.25 1.05
C GLY A 95 -2.84 5.62 0.56
N GLY A 96 -3.59 6.34 -0.27
CA GLY A 96 -4.88 5.85 -0.76
C GLY A 96 -4.75 4.50 -1.48
N ALA A 97 -3.61 4.24 -2.13
CA ALA A 97 -3.21 2.90 -2.59
C ALA A 97 -2.11 2.30 -1.72
N VAL A 98 -1.00 3.03 -1.50
CA VAL A 98 0.21 2.48 -0.87
C VAL A 98 0.68 3.40 0.25
N ASP A 99 0.85 2.85 1.44
CA ASP A 99 1.56 3.49 2.56
C ASP A 99 2.84 2.68 2.84
N PHE A 100 3.99 3.29 2.53
CA PHE A 100 5.29 2.68 2.73
C PHE A 100 6.06 3.38 3.86
N ARG A 101 6.40 2.61 4.89
CA ARG A 101 7.12 3.07 6.08
C ARG A 101 8.38 2.27 6.28
N SER A 102 9.53 2.88 5.97
CA SER A 102 10.81 2.23 6.18
C SER A 102 11.95 3.22 6.36
N HIS A 103 12.67 3.13 7.47
CA HIS A 103 13.72 4.10 7.76
C HIS A 103 14.95 3.97 6.84
N MET A 104 15.33 2.75 6.45
CA MET A 104 16.57 2.45 5.72
C MET A 104 16.35 1.41 4.62
N GLY A 105 15.08 1.24 4.21
CA GLY A 105 14.66 0.25 3.24
C GLY A 105 14.78 0.70 1.78
N GLU A 106 14.06 -0.01 0.91
CA GLU A 106 13.94 0.33 -0.50
C GLU A 106 12.46 0.30 -0.92
N LEU A 107 12.03 1.36 -1.60
CA LEU A 107 10.78 1.40 -2.34
C LEU A 107 11.08 1.48 -3.84
N LEU A 108 10.69 0.44 -4.57
CA LEU A 108 10.82 0.39 -6.02
C LEU A 108 9.45 0.21 -6.67
N ILE A 109 9.02 1.20 -7.45
CA ILE A 109 7.76 1.17 -8.19
C ILE A 109 8.08 1.36 -9.68
N VAL A 110 7.81 0.33 -10.48
CA VAL A 110 8.14 0.30 -11.91
C VAL A 110 6.92 -0.11 -12.74
N ASN A 111 6.54 0.71 -13.72
CA ASN A 111 5.41 0.47 -14.61
C ASN A 111 4.11 0.19 -13.84
N VAL A 112 3.77 1.05 -12.88
CA VAL A 112 2.56 0.90 -12.07
C VAL A 112 1.56 1.98 -12.43
N THR A 113 0.30 1.57 -12.60
CA THR A 113 -0.83 2.48 -12.76
C THR A 113 -1.64 2.54 -11.48
N VAL A 114 -1.96 3.74 -11.01
CA VAL A 114 -2.88 3.98 -9.90
C VAL A 114 -4.00 4.90 -10.39
N ASP A 115 -5.23 4.39 -10.38
CA ASP A 115 -6.45 5.15 -10.68
C ASP A 115 -7.36 5.21 -9.47
N GLU A 116 -8.10 6.33 -9.35
CA GLU A 116 -9.16 6.50 -8.38
C GLU A 116 -8.72 6.13 -6.95
N ALA A 117 -7.58 6.67 -6.52
CA ALA A 117 -7.04 6.44 -5.18
C ALA A 117 -7.33 7.61 -4.25
N THR A 118 -7.87 7.34 -3.06
CA THR A 118 -8.21 8.37 -2.08
C THR A 118 -7.60 8.08 -0.71
N ALA A 119 -6.86 9.06 -0.18
CA ALA A 119 -6.50 9.16 1.23
C ALA A 119 -7.40 10.22 1.88
N ASP A 120 -8.36 9.79 2.69
CA ASP A 120 -9.45 10.66 3.14
C ASP A 120 -9.10 11.49 4.39
N THR A 121 -9.88 11.39 5.48
CA THR A 121 -9.89 12.30 6.63
C THR A 121 -8.52 12.85 7.09
N GLY A 122 -8.13 14.01 6.56
CA GLY A 122 -6.87 14.69 6.89
C GLY A 122 -5.59 13.95 6.48
N SER A 123 -5.70 12.91 5.65
CA SER A 123 -4.64 12.00 5.26
C SER A 123 -3.81 12.49 4.08
N HIS A 124 -2.62 11.93 3.91
CA HIS A 124 -1.62 12.35 2.93
C HIS A 124 -1.38 11.27 1.86
N GLY A 125 -0.90 11.68 0.69
CA GLY A 125 -0.48 10.74 -0.36
C GLY A 125 -1.66 10.03 -1.01
N GLY A 126 -2.39 10.74 -1.88
CA GLY A 126 -3.66 10.25 -2.45
C GLY A 126 -3.52 8.90 -3.16
N ALA A 127 -2.40 8.64 -3.83
CA ALA A 127 -2.00 7.29 -4.24
C ALA A 127 -0.96 6.70 -3.29
N LEU A 128 0.14 7.43 -3.07
CA LEU A 128 1.32 6.93 -2.41
C LEU A 128 1.74 7.86 -1.27
N PHE A 129 1.95 7.28 -0.09
CA PHE A 129 2.59 7.95 1.03
C PHE A 129 3.90 7.25 1.37
N VAL A 130 4.96 8.03 1.57
CA VAL A 130 6.31 7.53 1.88
C VAL A 130 6.84 8.16 3.15
N ASP A 131 6.83 7.42 4.26
CA ASP A 131 7.56 7.79 5.48
C ASP A 131 8.86 6.99 5.56
N ALA A 132 9.89 7.53 4.91
CA ALA A 132 11.11 6.78 4.66
C ALA A 132 12.39 7.65 4.68
N PRO A 133 12.74 8.24 5.85
CA PRO A 133 13.75 9.31 5.95
C PRO A 133 15.18 8.93 5.50
N GLY A 134 15.49 7.64 5.35
CA GLY A 134 16.77 7.15 4.82
C GLY A 134 16.62 6.02 3.78
N ALA A 135 15.42 5.79 3.26
CA ALA A 135 15.20 4.78 2.24
C ALA A 135 15.58 5.28 0.84
N SER A 136 15.95 4.34 -0.03
CA SER A 136 16.01 4.60 -1.46
C SER A 136 14.60 4.50 -2.05
N VAL A 137 14.17 5.51 -2.81
CA VAL A 137 12.85 5.54 -3.44
C VAL A 137 13.03 5.75 -4.94
N THR A 138 12.55 4.79 -5.74
CA THR A 138 12.59 4.83 -7.20
C THR A 138 11.18 4.67 -7.76
N LEU A 139 10.74 5.66 -8.54
CA LEU A 139 9.49 5.63 -9.29
C LEU A 139 9.82 5.75 -10.78
N GLU A 140 9.55 4.70 -11.56
CA GLU A 140 9.82 4.65 -13.00
C GLU A 140 8.57 4.19 -13.76
N GLY A 141 8.16 4.93 -14.79
CA GLY A 141 6.98 4.56 -15.58
C GLY A 141 5.68 4.51 -14.77
N VAL A 142 5.58 5.29 -13.67
CA VAL A 142 4.40 5.34 -12.82
C VAL A 142 3.38 6.32 -13.40
N VAL A 143 2.14 5.87 -13.57
CA VAL A 143 1.01 6.68 -14.03
C VAL A 143 0.00 6.79 -12.89
N VAL A 144 -0.36 8.02 -12.53
CA VAL A 144 -1.34 8.26 -11.46
C VAL A 144 -2.42 9.20 -11.95
N HIS A 145 -3.68 8.80 -11.77
CA HIS A 145 -4.85 9.54 -12.21
C HIS A 145 -5.96 9.51 -11.16
N ASN A 146 -6.77 10.57 -11.16
CA ASN A 146 -7.95 10.70 -10.33
C ASN A 146 -7.71 10.46 -8.82
N THR A 147 -6.61 10.98 -8.30
CA THR A 147 -6.25 10.78 -6.89
C THR A 147 -6.59 11.98 -6.02
N LEU A 148 -6.95 11.69 -4.77
CA LEU A 148 -7.31 12.69 -3.78
C LEU A 148 -6.60 12.41 -2.45
N ALA A 149 -6.04 13.46 -1.86
CA ALA A 149 -5.67 13.49 -0.45
C ALA A 149 -6.36 14.69 0.19
N GLN A 150 -7.03 14.53 1.33
CA GLN A 150 -7.57 15.70 2.05
C GLN A 150 -6.46 16.52 2.73
N GLY A 151 -5.32 15.89 3.05
CA GLY A 151 -4.12 16.50 3.58
C GLY A 151 -3.17 16.99 2.47
N ARG A 152 -1.92 16.50 2.49
CA ARG A 152 -0.89 16.89 1.49
C ARG A 152 -0.61 15.77 0.50
N GLY A 153 -0.03 16.14 -0.63
CA GLY A 153 0.37 15.21 -1.68
C GLY A 153 -0.82 14.52 -2.32
N GLY A 154 -1.57 15.24 -3.15
CA GLY A 154 -2.76 14.72 -3.83
C GLY A 154 -2.50 13.46 -4.67
N CYS A 155 -1.25 13.20 -5.03
CA CYS A 155 -0.78 11.98 -5.70
C CYS A 155 0.27 11.26 -4.83
N VAL A 156 1.42 11.91 -4.58
CA VAL A 156 2.49 11.40 -3.71
C VAL A 156 2.79 12.39 -2.60
N CYS A 157 3.01 11.91 -1.36
CA CYS A 157 3.47 12.71 -0.22
C CYS A 157 4.68 12.07 0.47
#